data_AF-A0A850CPM4-F1
#
_entry.id   AF-A0A850CPM4-F1
#
_cell.length_a   1.000
_cell.length_b   1.000
_cell.length_c   1.000
_cell.angle_alpha   90.00
_cell.angle_beta   90.00
_cell.angle_gamma   90.00
#
_symmetry.space_group_name_H-M   'P 1'
#
loop_
_entity.id
_entity.type
_entity.pdbx_description
1 polymer ?
#
loop_
_entity_poly.entity_id
_entity_poly.type
_entity_poly.pdbx_seq_one_letter_code
_entity_poly.pdbx_strand_id
1 'polypeptide(L)' 'RLEVAEAVHVSGDAAHAVLRARVDWTAYVVVSADGARSQRPADTGLLLDFALTRAAQGWRLTAVTTARAT' A
#
# COMPACT_ATOMS: atom_id res chain seq x y z
N ARG A 1 7.97 -7.73 5.19
CA ARG A 1 6.64 -7.32 5.69
C ARG A 1 6.41 -5.89 5.21
N LEU A 2 5.18 -5.48 4.96
CA LEU A 2 4.88 -4.11 4.53
C LEU A 2 4.46 -3.30 5.75
N GLU A 3 4.86 -2.04 5.78
CA GLU A 3 4.50 -1.07 6.81
C GLU A 3 3.85 0.14 6.14
N VAL A 4 2.84 0.74 6.77
CA VAL A 4 2.27 2.01 6.30
C VAL A 4 2.87 3.11 7.16
N ALA A 5 3.79 3.88 6.58
CA ALA A 5 4.53 4.90 7.31
C ALA A 5 3.73 6.19 7.49
N GLU A 6 2.92 6.54 6.49
CA GLU A 6 2.03 7.69 6.51
C GLU A 6 0.81 7.41 5.63
N ALA A 7 -0.34 7.98 5.98
CA ALA A 7 -1.57 7.90 5.19
C ALA A 7 -2.39 9.18 5.31
N VAL A 8 -2.86 9.70 4.18
CA VAL A 8 -3.68 10.91 4.11
C VAL A 8 -4.88 10.69 3.21
N HIS A 9 -6.01 11.30 3.57
CA HIS A 9 -7.19 11.34 2.70
C HIS A 9 -6.97 12.37 1.58
N VAL A 10 -7.13 11.95 0.33
CA VAL A 10 -6.92 12.82 -0.84
C VAL A 10 -8.24 13.37 -1.37
N SER A 11 -9.24 12.51 -1.54
CA SER A 11 -10.54 12.86 -2.09
C SER A 11 -11.59 11.80 -1.76
N GLY A 12 -12.86 12.18 -1.75
CA GLY A 12 -13.95 11.24 -1.48
C GLY A 12 -15.23 11.88 -0.99
N ASP A 13 -16.21 11.02 -0.76
CA ASP A 13 -17.51 11.28 -0.16
C ASP A 13 -17.87 10.16 0.85
N ALA A 14 -19.15 10.07 1.22
CA ALA A 14 -19.62 9.08 2.20
C ALA A 14 -19.60 7.62 1.70
N ALA A 15 -19.47 7.41 0.38
CA ALA A 15 -19.52 6.11 -0.28
C ALA A 15 -18.19 5.72 -0.95
N HIS A 16 -17.37 6.68 -1.36
CA HIS A 16 -16.09 6.47 -2.05
C HIS A 16 -14.98 7.32 -1.44
N ALA A 17 -13.76 6.79 -1.34
CA ALA A 17 -12.62 7.56 -0.87
C ALA A 17 -11.33 7.13 -1.56
N VAL A 18 -10.39 8.05 -1.67
CA VAL A 18 -9.02 7.79 -2.07
C VAL A 18 -8.11 8.17 -0.91
N LEU A 19 -7.39 7.17 -0.40
CA LEU A 19 -6.33 7.37 0.58
C LEU A 19 -4.99 7.27 -0.13
N ARG A 20 -4.09 8.22 0.13
CA ARG A 20 -2.70 8.14 -0.31
C ARG A 20 -1.86 7.72 0.87
N ALA A 21 -1.08 6.67 0.71
CA ALA A 21 -0.21 6.19 1.77
C ALA A 21 1.17 5.82 1.25
N ARG A 22 2.20 6.12 2.03
CA ARG A 22 3.54 5.58 1.79
C ARG A 22 3.61 4.22 2.44
N VAL A 23 3.79 3.20 1.62
CA VAL A 23 4.09 1.86 2.08
C VAL A 23 5.60 1.75 2.13
N ASP A 24 6.18 1.31 3.24
CA ASP A 24 7.61 1.05 3.40
C ASP A 24 7.86 -0.47 3.50
N TRP A 25 9.02 -0.91 3.02
CA TRP A 25 9.38 -2.31 2.97
C TRP A 25 10.20 -2.58 4.22
N THR A 26 9.69 -3.40 5.14
CA THR A 26 10.51 -3.89 6.25
C THR A 26 11.50 -4.92 5.72
N ALA A 27 12.66 -5.08 6.34
CA ALA A 27 13.60 -6.14 5.97
C ALA A 27 12.91 -7.53 5.92
N TYR A 28 13.22 -8.33 4.91
CA TYR A 28 12.66 -9.66 4.72
C TYR A 28 13.62 -10.56 3.95
N VAL A 29 13.39 -11.88 4.01
CA VAL A 29 14.14 -12.85 3.21
C VAL A 29 13.30 -13.22 1.98
N VAL A 30 13.89 -13.08 0.80
CA VAL A 30 13.34 -13.64 -0.43
C VAL A 30 13.86 -15.05 -0.58
N VAL A 31 12.96 -16.00 -0.80
CA VAL A 31 13.29 -17.38 -1.17
C VAL A 31 12.92 -17.54 -2.64
N SER A 32 13.92 -17.76 -3.49
CA SER A 32 13.70 -18.02 -4.92
C SER A 32 13.14 -19.43 -5.15
N ALA A 33 12.68 -19.69 -6.37
CA ALA A 33 12.06 -20.97 -6.75
C ALA A 33 13.02 -22.18 -6.58
N ASP A 34 14.33 -21.95 -6.69
CA ASP A 34 15.38 -22.95 -6.44
C ASP A 34 15.77 -23.09 -4.96
N GLY A 35 15.11 -22.34 -4.06
CA GLY A 35 15.34 -22.37 -2.63
C GLY A 35 16.47 -21.47 -2.13
N ALA A 36 17.16 -20.72 -3.01
CA ALA A 36 18.17 -19.77 -2.55
C ALA A 36 17.52 -18.65 -1.71
N ARG A 37 18.22 -18.26 -0.63
CA ARG A 37 17.73 -17.26 0.33
C ARG A 37 18.59 -16.00 0.19
N SER A 38 17.94 -14.86 -0.04
CA SER A 38 18.61 -13.55 -0.07
C SER A 38 17.95 -12.60 0.93
N GLN A 39 18.76 -11.86 1.67
CA GLN A 39 18.24 -10.79 2.52
C GLN A 39 17.91 -9.58 1.65
N ARG A 40 16.68 -9.08 1.79
CA ARG A 40 16.28 -7.78 1.28
C ARG A 40 16.29 -6.81 2.47
N PRO A 41 17.13 -5.75 2.45
CA PRO A 41 17.11 -4.74 3.50
C PRO A 41 15.77 -3.99 3.50
N ALA A 42 15.49 -3.30 4.60
CA ALA A 42 14.38 -2.35 4.61
C ALA A 42 14.65 -1.23 3.59
N ASP A 43 13.59 -0.73 2.97
CA ASP A 43 13.68 0.32 1.95
C ASP A 43 12.50 1.28 2.08
N THR A 44 12.76 2.55 1.77
CA THR A 44 11.69 3.55 1.65
C THR A 44 10.88 3.16 0.44
N GLY A 45 9.60 2.90 0.64
CA GLY A 45 8.82 2.29 -0.40
C GLY A 45 8.10 3.29 -1.29
N LEU A 46 6.94 2.89 -1.79
CA LEU A 46 6.19 3.64 -2.78
C LEU A 46 5.01 4.38 -2.15
N LEU A 47 4.75 5.57 -2.69
CA LEU A 47 3.52 6.29 -2.45
C LEU A 47 2.42 5.70 -3.34
N LEU A 48 1.37 5.18 -2.73
CA LEU A 48 0.28 4.49 -3.40
C LEU A 48 -1.05 5.18 -3.10
N ASP A 49 -1.92 5.23 -4.11
CA ASP A 49 -3.30 5.65 -3.97
C ASP A 49 -4.20 4.40 -3.87
N PHE A 50 -4.97 4.34 -2.79
CA PHE A 50 -5.90 3.27 -2.46
C PHE A 50 -7.33 3.77 -2.66
N ALA A 51 -8.01 3.26 -3.67
CA ALA A 51 -9.42 3.54 -3.90
C ALA A 51 -10.29 2.64 -3.03
N LEU A 52 -11.25 3.23 -2.33
CA LEU A 52 -12.13 2.58 -1.38
C LEU A 52 -13.60 2.80 -1.74
N THR A 53 -14.43 1.80 -1.47
CA THR A 53 -15.89 1.93 -1.42
C THR A 53 -16.41 1.47 -0.07
N ARG A 54 -17.45 2.14 0.41
CA ARG A 54 -18.13 1.78 1.65
C ARG A 54 -19.19 0.72 1.37
N ALA A 55 -19.03 -0.44 2.00
CA ALA A 55 -20.03 -1.52 2.03
C ALA A 55 -20.65 -1.64 3.43
N ALA A 56 -21.64 -2.53 3.59
CA ALA A 56 -22.32 -2.77 4.87
C ALA A 56 -21.34 -3.15 6.00
N GLN A 57 -20.28 -3.87 5.64
CA GLN A 57 -19.21 -4.33 6.50
C GLN A 57 -18.02 -3.36 6.60
N GLY A 58 -18.22 -2.09 6.22
CA GLY A 58 -17.21 -1.04 6.24
C GLY A 58 -16.51 -0.82 4.89
N TRP A 59 -15.41 -0.08 4.91
CA TRP A 59 -14.64 0.24 3.71
C TRP A 59 -13.97 -0.99 3.10
N ARG A 60 -13.91 -1.03 1.78
CA ARG A 60 -13.29 -2.09 0.99
C ARG A 60 -12.40 -1.50 -0.08
N LEU A 61 -11.22 -2.09 -0.25
CA LEU A 61 -10.27 -1.72 -1.28
C LEU A 61 -10.75 -2.21 -2.65
N THR A 62 -10.78 -1.31 -3.62
CA THR A 62 -11.17 -1.65 -5.01
C THR A 62 -10.06 -1.48 -6.01
N ALA A 63 -9.13 -0.56 -5.77
CA ALA A 63 -7.96 -0.40 -6.62
C ALA A 63 -6.76 0.10 -5.83
N VAL A 64 -5.58 -0.26 -6.30
CA VAL A 64 -4.30 0.30 -5.85
C VAL A 64 -3.57 0.79 -7.09
N THR A 65 -3.16 2.05 -7.07
CA THR A 65 -2.35 2.65 -8.13
C THR A 65 -1.11 3.29 -7.53
N THR A 66 -0.06 3.45 -8.33
CA THR A 66 1.02 4.36 -7.96
C THR A 66 0.45 5.77 -7.90
N ALA A 67 0.81 6.51 -6.86
CA ALA A 67 0.38 7.90 -6.74
C ALA A 67 0.94 8.69 -7.93
N ARG A 68 0.08 9.46 -8.60
CA ARG A 68 0.55 10.38 -9.65
C ARG A 68 1.42 11.45 -9.00
N ALA A 69 2.55 11.77 -9.62
CA ALA A 69 3.32 12.95 -9.27
C ALA A 69 2.39 14.18 -9.37
N THR A 70 2.26 14.91 -8.27
CA THR A 70 1.55 16.18 -8.17
C THR A 70 2.37 17.31 -8.75
#